data_AF-A0A6V6Z7R1-F1
#
_entry.id   AF-A0A6V6Z7R1-F1
#
_cell.length_a   1.000
_cell.length_b   1.000
_cell.length_c   1.000
_cell.angle_alpha   90.00
_cell.angle_beta   90.00
_cell.angle_gamma   90.00
#
_symmetry.space_group_name_H-M   'P 1'
#
loop_
_entity.id
_entity.type
_entity.pdbx_description
1 polymer ?
#
loop_
_entity_poly.entity_id
_entity_poly.type
_entity_poly.pdbx_seq_one_letter_code
_entity_poly.pdbx_strand_id
1 'polypeptide(L)'
;MKGFKIKNSVQFYGEWHDSGIWYNENYDMYEGHNINFNMPNIETVEIREQLTRYENKEDINQSDVEFHELVKSVSERKEPTEIARATNLLLKFGGLKQQKMDNEENPFKKRSFPKYIIPFYEKAIEIGNGLFDLKPIQNEIERLKQLLN
;
A
#
# COMPACT_ATOMS: atom_id res chain seq x y z
N MET A 1 -13.47 -10.64 -43.44
CA MET A 1 -12.81 -10.61 -42.12
C MET A 1 -13.76 -9.90 -41.16
N LYS A 2 -14.21 -10.56 -40.08
CA LYS A 2 -15.02 -9.93 -39.03
C LYS A 2 -14.05 -9.45 -37.93
N GLY A 3 -13.74 -8.15 -37.87
CA GLY A 3 -12.79 -7.57 -36.93
C GLY A 3 -11.89 -6.50 -37.55
N PHE A 4 -10.83 -6.09 -36.83
CA PHE A 4 -9.83 -5.13 -37.30
C PHE A 4 -8.41 -5.70 -37.19
N LYS A 5 -7.57 -5.36 -38.16
CA LYS A 5 -6.20 -5.84 -38.28
C LYS A 5 -5.30 -4.68 -38.70
N ILE A 6 -4.25 -4.43 -37.92
CA ILE A 6 -3.20 -3.47 -38.21
C ILE A 6 -2.02 -4.27 -38.74
N LYS A 7 -1.57 -3.96 -39.96
CA LYS A 7 -0.49 -4.70 -40.60
C LYS A 7 0.88 -4.27 -40.07
N ASN A 8 1.79 -5.23 -39.86
CA ASN A 8 3.18 -4.99 -39.45
C ASN A 8 3.31 -3.98 -38.30
N SER A 9 2.50 -4.13 -37.26
CA SER A 9 2.39 -3.18 -36.16
C SER A 9 3.26 -3.52 -34.95
N VAL A 10 3.77 -4.73 -34.88
CA VAL A 10 4.58 -5.23 -33.75
C VAL A 10 5.74 -6.07 -34.28
N GLN A 11 6.90 -5.99 -33.61
CA GLN A 11 8.11 -6.71 -34.01
C GLN A 11 8.49 -7.76 -32.96
N PHE A 12 8.65 -9.02 -33.38
CA PHE A 12 9.16 -10.11 -32.53
C PHE A 12 10.37 -10.74 -33.22
N TYR A 13 11.49 -10.85 -32.50
CA TYR A 13 12.73 -11.46 -33.01
C TYR A 13 13.23 -10.89 -34.34
N GLY A 14 12.94 -9.61 -34.62
CA GLY A 14 13.31 -8.93 -35.86
C GLY A 14 12.28 -9.03 -36.99
N GLU A 15 11.26 -9.87 -36.84
CA GLU A 15 10.18 -10.03 -37.81
C GLU A 15 8.97 -9.16 -37.47
N TRP A 16 8.34 -8.59 -38.49
CA TRP A 16 7.12 -7.81 -38.34
C TRP A 16 5.90 -8.71 -38.37
N HIS A 17 5.01 -8.50 -37.40
CA HIS A 17 3.75 -9.20 -37.28
C HIS A 17 2.58 -8.23 -37.23
N ASP A 18 1.41 -8.74 -37.58
CA ASP A 18 0.16 -8.00 -37.51
C ASP A 18 -0.39 -8.04 -36.08
N SER A 19 -1.10 -6.99 -35.67
CA SER A 19 -1.84 -6.95 -34.41
C SER A 19 -3.30 -6.56 -34.63
N GLY A 20 -4.21 -7.05 -33.80
CA GLY A 20 -5.63 -6.76 -33.96
C GLY A 20 -6.54 -7.76 -33.28
N ILE A 21 -7.84 -7.57 -33.46
CA ILE A 21 -8.88 -8.48 -32.98
C ILE A 21 -9.66 -8.97 -34.18
N TRP A 22 -9.70 -10.27 -34.41
CA TRP A 22 -10.50 -10.86 -35.48
C TRP A 22 -11.15 -12.16 -35.07
N TYR A 23 -12.25 -12.48 -35.74
CA TYR A 23 -13.03 -13.68 -35.50
C TYR A 23 -12.29 -14.94 -35.94
N ASN A 24 -12.21 -15.93 -35.06
CA ASN A 24 -11.72 -17.27 -35.33
C ASN A 24 -12.91 -18.22 -35.51
N GLU A 25 -13.11 -18.70 -36.74
CA GLU A 25 -14.22 -19.58 -37.12
C GLU A 25 -14.10 -20.99 -36.54
N ASN A 26 -12.89 -21.43 -36.17
CA ASN A 26 -12.69 -22.76 -35.59
C ASN A 26 -13.20 -22.84 -34.14
N TYR A 27 -13.20 -21.71 -33.42
CA TYR A 27 -13.59 -21.62 -32.01
C TYR A 27 -14.83 -20.74 -31.80
N ASP A 28 -15.43 -20.25 -32.89
CA ASP A 28 -16.62 -19.38 -32.90
C ASP A 28 -16.49 -18.15 -31.96
N MET A 29 -15.31 -17.51 -31.93
CA MET A 29 -15.03 -16.39 -31.02
C MET A 29 -14.05 -15.35 -31.60
N TYR A 30 -14.05 -14.14 -31.03
CA TYR A 30 -13.05 -13.11 -31.36
C TYR A 30 -11.75 -13.33 -30.58
N GLU A 31 -10.63 -13.36 -31.29
CA GLU A 31 -9.30 -13.54 -30.71
C GLU A 31 -8.47 -12.26 -30.84
N GLY A 32 -7.76 -11.92 -29.76
CA GLY A 32 -6.77 -10.84 -29.76
C GLY A 32 -5.40 -11.38 -30.14
N HIS A 33 -4.78 -10.80 -31.17
CA HIS A 33 -3.47 -11.23 -31.65
C HIS A 33 -2.45 -10.13 -31.49
N ASN A 34 -1.37 -10.45 -30.77
CA ASN A 34 -0.24 -9.56 -30.54
C ASN A 34 -0.64 -8.17 -30.02
N ILE A 35 -1.72 -8.12 -29.23
CA ILE A 35 -2.15 -6.94 -28.49
C ILE A 35 -1.67 -7.12 -27.05
N ASN A 36 -0.91 -6.16 -26.55
CA ASN A 36 -0.60 -6.09 -25.12
C ASN A 36 -1.58 -5.11 -24.47
N PHE A 37 -2.43 -5.61 -23.59
CA PHE A 37 -3.24 -4.75 -22.73
C PHE A 37 -2.40 -4.41 -21.50
N ASN A 38 -1.82 -3.21 -21.48
CA ASN A 38 -1.25 -2.67 -20.25
C ASN A 38 -2.38 -2.22 -19.31
N MET A 39 -3.16 -3.18 -18.81
CA MET A 39 -4.08 -2.91 -17.71
C MET A 39 -3.23 -2.86 -16.44
N PRO A 40 -3.25 -1.76 -15.67
CA PRO A 40 -2.67 -1.80 -14.34
C PRO A 40 -3.34 -2.94 -13.57
N ASN A 41 -2.56 -3.76 -12.87
CA ASN A 41 -3.10 -4.81 -12.01
C ASN A 41 -4.15 -4.14 -11.11
N ILE A 42 -5.40 -4.60 -11.18
CA ILE A 42 -6.56 -3.99 -10.48
C ILE A 42 -6.23 -3.80 -9.00
N GLU A 43 -5.57 -4.79 -8.41
CA GLU A 43 -5.10 -4.78 -7.03
C GLU A 43 -4.12 -3.62 -6.73
N THR A 44 -3.23 -3.30 -7.68
CA THR A 44 -2.32 -2.14 -7.57
C THR A 44 -3.07 -0.81 -7.61
N VAL A 45 -4.11 -0.71 -8.45
CA VAL A 45 -4.95 0.50 -8.49
C VAL A 45 -5.68 0.66 -7.17
N GLU A 46 -6.34 -0.40 -6.70
CA GLU A 46 -7.10 -0.41 -5.45
C GLU A 46 -6.23 -0.05 -4.23
N ILE A 47 -5.05 -0.68 -4.08
CA ILE A 47 -4.13 -0.36 -2.97
C ILE A 47 -3.67 1.09 -3.03
N ARG A 48 -3.33 1.60 -4.21
CA ARG A 48 -2.87 2.98 -4.35
C ARG A 48 -3.99 3.98 -4.06
N GLU A 49 -5.21 3.69 -4.45
CA GLU A 49 -6.39 4.50 -4.12
C GLU A 49 -6.66 4.50 -2.62
N GLN A 50 -6.63 3.34 -1.97
CA GLN A 50 -6.82 3.22 -0.52
C GLN A 50 -5.72 3.98 0.25
N LEU A 51 -4.45 3.81 -0.13
CA LEU A 51 -3.34 4.58 0.46
C LEU A 51 -3.59 6.09 0.34
N THR A 52 -4.00 6.55 -0.85
CA THR A 52 -4.31 7.97 -1.09
C THR A 52 -5.47 8.46 -0.22
N ARG A 53 -6.50 7.64 -0.04
CA ARG A 53 -7.62 7.96 0.85
C ARG A 53 -7.16 8.13 2.30
N TYR A 54 -6.27 7.27 2.79
CA TYR A 54 -5.71 7.38 4.15
C TYR A 54 -4.73 8.53 4.32
N GLU A 55 -3.96 8.88 3.30
CA GLU A 55 -3.08 10.06 3.30
C GLU A 55 -3.85 11.35 3.56
N ASN A 56 -5.06 11.44 2.98
CA ASN A 56 -5.96 12.58 3.13
C ASN A 56 -6.80 12.55 4.42
N LYS A 57 -6.83 11.44 5.18
CA LYS A 57 -7.52 11.41 6.47
C LYS A 57 -6.73 12.17 7.53
N GLU A 58 -7.41 12.95 8.36
CA GLU A 58 -6.76 13.66 9.48
C GLU A 58 -6.31 12.70 10.58
N ASP A 59 -7.13 11.72 10.95
CA ASP A 59 -6.84 10.69 11.95
C ASP A 59 -7.62 9.40 11.63
N ILE A 60 -7.26 8.31 12.28
CA ILE A 60 -7.98 7.03 12.24
C ILE A 60 -8.20 6.46 13.63
N ASN A 61 -9.27 5.68 13.76
CA ASN A 61 -9.48 4.84 14.93
C ASN A 61 -8.39 3.78 14.99
N GLN A 62 -7.96 3.40 16.20
CA GLN A 62 -6.97 2.34 16.35
C GLN A 62 -7.47 1.00 15.77
N SER A 63 -8.76 0.72 15.91
CA SER A 63 -9.42 -0.48 15.40
C SER A 63 -9.90 -0.34 13.95
N ASP A 64 -9.31 0.56 13.16
CA ASP A 64 -9.63 0.69 11.74
C ASP A 64 -9.14 -0.55 10.98
N VAL A 65 -10.01 -1.55 10.88
CA VAL A 65 -9.73 -2.87 10.30
C VAL A 65 -9.27 -2.72 8.85
N GLU A 66 -9.91 -1.84 8.09
CA GLU A 66 -9.60 -1.61 6.68
C GLU A 66 -8.19 -1.06 6.51
N PHE A 67 -7.75 -0.15 7.40
CA PHE A 67 -6.37 0.34 7.38
C PHE A 67 -5.36 -0.78 7.68
N HIS A 68 -5.63 -1.63 8.68
CA HIS A 68 -4.71 -2.72 9.03
C HIS A 68 -4.65 -3.81 7.98
N GLU A 69 -5.77 -4.10 7.31
CA GLU A 69 -5.81 -4.99 6.15
C GLU A 69 -5.01 -4.42 4.98
N LEU A 70 -5.16 -3.13 4.67
CA LEU A 70 -4.35 -2.45 3.67
C LEU A 70 -2.85 -2.57 3.97
N VAL A 71 -2.44 -2.28 5.20
CA VAL A 71 -1.04 -2.40 5.64
C VAL A 71 -0.53 -3.83 5.47
N LYS A 72 -1.37 -4.82 5.80
CA LYS A 72 -1.03 -6.24 5.61
C LYS A 72 -0.83 -6.56 4.12
N SER A 73 -1.75 -6.18 3.24
CA SER A 73 -1.63 -6.40 1.79
C SER A 73 -0.38 -5.75 1.21
N VAL A 74 -0.07 -4.51 1.62
CA VAL A 74 1.16 -3.82 1.22
C VAL A 74 2.41 -4.59 1.67
N SER A 75 2.42 -5.09 2.91
CA SER A 75 3.56 -5.85 3.46
C SER A 75 3.78 -7.20 2.73
N GLU A 76 2.72 -7.84 2.25
CA GLU A 76 2.78 -9.10 1.52
C GLU A 76 3.29 -8.91 0.10
N ARG A 77 2.88 -7.83 -0.58
CA ARG A 77 3.30 -7.48 -1.94
C ARG A 77 4.74 -7.01 -2.04
N LYS A 78 5.27 -6.42 -0.97
CA LYS A 78 6.66 -5.92 -0.87
C LYS A 78 7.04 -4.87 -1.93
N GLU A 79 6.07 -4.13 -2.45
CA GLU A 79 6.30 -3.02 -3.36
C GLU A 79 6.91 -1.82 -2.61
N PRO A 80 8.15 -1.38 -2.92
CA PRO A 80 8.86 -0.40 -2.09
C PRO A 80 8.13 0.94 -1.93
N THR A 81 7.45 1.38 -3.00
CA THR A 81 6.68 2.64 -2.97
C THR A 81 5.44 2.55 -2.09
N GLU A 82 4.77 1.40 -2.10
CA GLU A 82 3.60 1.14 -1.26
C GLU A 82 4.02 1.00 0.20
N ILE A 83 5.11 0.27 0.48
CA ILE A 83 5.69 0.14 1.83
C ILE A 83 6.04 1.51 2.39
N ALA A 84 6.71 2.37 1.61
CA ALA A 84 7.07 3.70 2.05
C ALA A 84 5.85 4.53 2.47
N ARG A 85 4.79 4.49 1.66
CA ARG A 85 3.53 5.19 1.95
C ARG A 85 2.84 4.63 3.20
N ALA A 86 2.71 3.31 3.31
CA ALA A 86 2.12 2.65 4.47
C ALA A 86 2.90 2.93 5.76
N THR A 87 4.24 2.91 5.69
CA THR A 87 5.13 3.25 6.82
C THR A 87 4.89 4.68 7.29
N ASN A 88 4.85 5.64 6.36
CA ASN A 88 4.56 7.04 6.69
C ASN A 88 3.17 7.22 7.32
N LEU A 89 2.17 6.49 6.85
CA LEU A 89 0.82 6.51 7.44
C LEU A 89 0.81 5.97 8.87
N LEU A 90 1.49 4.85 9.12
CA LEU A 90 1.62 4.29 10.48
C LEU A 90 2.30 5.29 11.43
N LEU A 91 3.39 5.92 10.98
CA LEU A 91 4.09 6.95 11.76
C LEU A 91 3.22 8.20 11.99
N LYS A 92 2.47 8.65 10.97
CA LYS A 92 1.52 9.77 11.08
C LYS A 92 0.48 9.48 12.16
N PHE A 93 -0.21 8.35 12.08
CA PHE A 93 -1.30 8.03 13.01
C PHE A 93 -0.79 7.69 14.41
N GLY A 94 0.37 7.05 14.55
CA GLY A 94 1.05 6.88 15.84
C GLY A 94 1.43 8.23 16.46
N GLY A 95 2.00 9.13 15.65
CA GLY A 95 2.40 10.48 16.06
C GLY A 95 1.23 11.34 16.53
N LEU A 96 0.07 11.26 15.86
CA LEU A 96 -1.14 11.96 16.28
C LEU A 96 -1.64 11.47 17.65
N LYS A 97 -1.59 10.15 17.91
CA LYS A 97 -1.94 9.59 19.22
C LYS A 97 -0.94 10.02 20.30
N GLN A 98 0.34 10.15 19.93
CA GLN A 98 1.36 10.68 20.82
C GLN A 98 1.15 12.17 21.13
N GLN A 99 0.80 13.01 20.16
CA GLN A 99 0.43 14.40 20.41
C GLN A 99 -0.77 14.51 21.36
N LYS A 100 -1.77 13.64 21.20
CA LYS A 100 -2.91 13.55 22.13
C LYS A 100 -2.47 13.15 23.55
N MET A 101 -1.49 12.24 23.68
CA MET A 101 -0.90 11.87 24.97
C MET A 101 -0.14 13.04 25.61
N ASP A 102 0.62 13.79 24.81
CA ASP A 102 1.44 14.89 25.31
C ASP A 102 0.57 16.03 25.84
N ASN A 103 -0.56 16.30 25.17
CA ASN A 103 -1.57 17.28 25.55
C ASN A 103 -2.54 16.79 26.65
N GLU A 104 -2.49 15.51 27.05
CA GLU A 104 -3.36 14.98 28.10
C GLU A 104 -2.85 15.40 29.49
N GLU A 105 -3.72 16.08 30.24
CA GLU A 105 -3.44 16.53 31.61
C GLU A 105 -3.66 15.41 32.64
N ASN A 106 -4.59 14.48 32.38
CA ASN A 106 -4.90 13.41 33.31
C ASN A 106 -3.79 12.33 33.33
N PRO A 107 -3.06 12.13 34.45
CA PRO A 107 -1.94 11.19 34.50
C PRO A 107 -2.35 9.74 34.27
N PHE A 108 -3.54 9.33 34.74
CA PHE A 108 -4.04 7.96 34.55
C PHE A 108 -4.33 7.68 33.09
N LYS A 109 -4.96 8.65 32.41
CA LYS A 109 -5.26 8.53 30.99
C LYS A 109 -3.98 8.57 30.16
N LYS A 110 -3.02 9.44 30.51
CA LYS A 110 -1.69 9.52 29.88
C LYS A 110 -0.95 8.16 29.88
N ARG A 111 -0.99 7.42 31.00
CA ARG A 111 -0.40 6.07 31.10
C ARG A 111 -1.04 5.02 30.20
N SER A 112 -2.27 5.23 29.73
CA SER A 112 -2.94 4.29 28.82
C SER A 112 -2.52 4.47 27.35
N PHE A 113 -2.12 5.68 26.96
CA PHE A 113 -1.78 6.02 25.57
C PHE A 113 -0.69 5.16 24.92
N PRO A 114 0.42 4.82 25.61
CA PRO A 114 1.45 3.98 25.01
C PRO A 114 0.91 2.66 24.43
N LYS A 115 -0.11 2.05 25.05
CA LYS A 115 -0.77 0.83 24.56
C LYS A 115 -1.41 1.00 23.17
N TYR A 116 -1.73 2.24 22.80
CA TYR A 116 -2.39 2.59 21.56
C TYR A 116 -1.43 3.18 20.52
N ILE A 117 -0.25 3.67 20.95
CA ILE A 117 0.77 4.26 20.08
C ILE A 117 1.76 3.19 19.61
N ILE A 118 2.27 2.37 20.54
CA ILE A 118 3.30 1.38 20.27
C ILE A 118 2.96 0.46 19.08
N PRO A 119 1.73 -0.08 18.94
CA PRO A 119 1.41 -0.96 17.81
C PRO A 119 1.62 -0.32 16.44
N PHE A 120 1.40 1.00 16.31
CA PHE A 120 1.65 1.71 15.05
C PHE A 120 3.13 1.76 14.71
N TYR A 121 3.96 2.11 15.71
CA TYR A 121 5.40 2.23 15.54
C TYR A 121 6.06 0.86 15.32
N GLU A 122 5.64 -0.16 16.04
CA GLU A 122 6.12 -1.53 15.83
C GLU A 122 5.79 -2.01 14.41
N LYS A 123 4.57 -1.77 13.95
CA LYS A 123 4.19 -2.16 12.58
C LYS A 123 4.94 -1.35 11.52
N ALA A 124 5.21 -0.06 11.77
CA ALA A 124 6.01 0.78 10.88
C ALA A 124 7.45 0.23 10.76
N ILE A 125 8.04 -0.21 11.87
CA ILE A 125 9.35 -0.83 11.87
C ILE A 125 9.33 -2.16 11.12
N GLU A 126 8.31 -2.98 11.36
CA GLU A 126 8.18 -4.31 10.74
C GLU A 126 8.17 -4.21 9.21
N ILE A 127 7.34 -3.33 8.65
CA ILE A 127 7.19 -3.22 7.19
C ILE A 127 8.25 -2.33 6.54
N GLY A 128 8.71 -1.29 7.23
CA GLY A 128 9.66 -0.31 6.70
C GLY A 128 11.13 -0.73 6.80
N ASN A 129 11.40 -1.90 7.39
CA ASN A 129 12.75 -2.41 7.60
C ASN A 129 13.50 -2.53 6.26
N GLY A 130 14.69 -1.92 6.18
CA GLY A 130 15.51 -1.89 4.97
C GLY A 130 15.24 -0.72 4.02
N LEU A 131 14.16 0.05 4.21
CA LEU A 131 13.88 1.27 3.44
C LEU A 131 14.17 2.57 4.21
N PHE A 132 14.10 2.54 5.54
CA PHE A 132 14.27 3.73 6.39
C PHE A 132 15.23 3.47 7.56
N ASP A 133 15.86 4.53 8.07
CA ASP A 133 16.51 4.49 9.40
C ASP A 133 15.44 4.60 10.49
N LEU A 134 15.15 3.47 11.11
CA LEU A 134 14.08 3.32 12.10
C LEU A 134 14.58 3.42 13.55
N LYS A 135 15.87 3.68 13.77
CA LYS A 135 16.44 3.86 15.12
C LYS A 135 15.73 4.91 15.97
N PRO A 136 15.34 6.09 15.43
CA PRO A 136 14.61 7.08 16.22
C PRO A 136 13.28 6.54 16.74
N ILE A 137 12.57 5.76 15.92
CA ILE A 137 11.28 5.16 16.28
C ILE A 137 11.47 4.04 17.30
N GLN A 138 12.53 3.24 17.19
CA GLN A 138 12.88 2.23 18.19
C GLN A 138 13.14 2.87 19.57
N ASN A 139 13.92 3.95 19.62
CA ASN A 139 14.17 4.68 20.86
C ASN A 139 12.88 5.23 21.46
N GLU A 140 11.97 5.72 20.61
CA GLU A 140 10.68 6.22 21.04
C GLU A 140 9.78 5.12 21.61
N ILE A 141 9.76 3.93 21.00
CA ILE A 141 9.04 2.78 21.55
C ILE A 141 9.56 2.43 22.95
N GLU A 142 10.88 2.41 23.15
CA GLU A 142 11.46 2.11 24.47
C GLU A 142 11.10 3.17 25.50
N ARG A 143 11.08 4.47 25.12
CA ARG A 143 10.57 5.55 25.97
C ARG A 143 9.11 5.32 26.35
N LEU A 144 8.25 4.96 25.38
CA LEU A 144 6.84 4.69 25.62
C LEU A 144 6.60 3.46 26.50
N LYS A 145 7.42 2.40 26.37
CA LYS A 145 7.37 1.22 27.24
C LYS A 145 7.72 1.55 28.69
N GLN A 146 8.68 2.46 28.93
CA GLN A 146 9.00 2.91 30.28
C GLN A 146 7.83 3.61 30.97
N LEU A 147 6.92 4.24 30.22
CA LEU A 147 5.71 4.87 30.76
C LEU A 147 4.60 3.88 31.13
N LEU A 148 4.70 2.62 30.70
CA LEU A 148 3.77 1.55 31.05
C LEU A 148 4.13 0.83 32.36
N ASN A 149 5.39 0.92 32.77
CA ASN A 149 5.93 0.35 34.01
C ASN A 149 5.78 1.34 35.17
#